data_AF-B2A5E2-F1
#
_entry.id   AF-B2A5E2-F1
#
_cell.length_a   1.000
_cell.length_b   1.000
_cell.length_c   1.000
_cell.angle_alpha   90.00
_cell.angle_beta   90.00
_cell.angle_gamma   90.00
#
_symmetry.space_group_name_H-M   'P 1'
#
loop_
_entity.id
_entity.type
_entity.pdbx_description
1 polymer ?
#
loop_
_entity_poly.entity_id
_entity_poly.type
_entity_poly.pdbx_seq_one_letter_code
_entity_poly.pdbx_strand_id
1 'polypeptide(L)'
;MSKKKLQLQDRDVKMLEDVIDFNGLPTEAIIQVHFENKRKYAYERLKQLKKSGYLKEKYYYKSENKMGKRMSAILYASSKTVKLLRPTLNPTSVQPRDDELDVHYLLGSLYNEIPNMMPARRAKKVLKLKSFDPFDVAIDGDPVIFLYVLNKKAGVDALNRVYAFAKSHGENGLNFVIANHNPSKKIFSPPLRYITWDMSLEVIPNILKDQNYYMKEFEEIMKNGYNNQLEYAGSSGAFLKYNYKNKDIYLAELITGDNYLRRELYIPPKTAFVYIKNRKQLEDVKIQSDNKFYAFSRDEKKRYKMEKQFSKTIIEEVDS
;
A
#
# COMPACT_ATOMS: atom_id res chain seq x y z
N MET A 1 -7.38 49.73 4.56
CA MET A 1 -6.74 49.06 3.39
C MET A 1 -7.57 47.85 2.97
N SER A 2 -8.21 47.92 1.80
CA SER A 2 -8.95 46.80 1.21
C SER A 2 -7.98 45.64 0.95
N LYS A 3 -8.16 44.50 1.64
CA LYS A 3 -7.40 43.28 1.34
C LYS A 3 -7.78 42.86 -0.08
N LYS A 4 -6.88 43.05 -1.06
CA LYS A 4 -7.02 42.49 -2.41
C LYS A 4 -7.40 41.01 -2.27
N LYS A 5 -8.57 40.64 -2.78
CA LYS A 5 -9.09 39.27 -2.75
C LYS A 5 -8.13 38.40 -3.57
N LEU A 6 -7.60 37.33 -2.97
CA LEU A 6 -6.74 36.38 -3.67
C LEU A 6 -7.52 35.73 -4.81
N GLN A 7 -7.06 35.92 -6.06
CA GLN A 7 -7.58 35.22 -7.23
C GLN A 7 -6.99 33.82 -7.30
N LEU A 8 -7.84 32.81 -7.45
CA LEU A 8 -7.44 31.42 -7.64
C LEU A 8 -6.98 31.21 -9.09
N GLN A 9 -5.92 30.44 -9.26
CA GLN A 9 -5.45 29.94 -10.55
C GLN A 9 -6.02 28.53 -10.78
N ASP A 10 -6.05 28.07 -12.04
CA ASP A 10 -6.57 26.73 -12.38
C ASP A 10 -5.85 25.61 -11.62
N ARG A 11 -4.52 25.74 -11.46
CA ARG A 11 -3.74 24.83 -10.61
C ARG A 11 -4.22 24.83 -9.16
N ASP A 12 -4.55 25.99 -8.59
CA ASP A 12 -5.06 26.03 -7.21
C ASP A 12 -6.39 25.30 -7.12
N VAL A 13 -7.28 25.47 -8.13
CA VAL A 13 -8.56 24.78 -8.17
C VAL A 13 -8.34 23.27 -8.21
N LYS A 14 -7.51 22.77 -9.14
CA LYS A 14 -7.17 21.34 -9.25
C LYS A 14 -6.60 20.79 -7.93
N MET A 15 -5.63 21.49 -7.35
CA MET A 15 -5.04 21.12 -6.06
C MET A 15 -6.07 21.09 -4.92
N LEU A 16 -6.96 22.09 -4.85
CA LEU A 16 -8.01 22.14 -3.83
C LEU A 16 -9.05 21.02 -4.02
N GLU A 17 -9.35 20.63 -5.26
CA GLU A 17 -10.20 19.48 -5.56
C GLU A 17 -9.56 18.17 -5.08
N ASP A 18 -8.27 17.96 -5.33
CA ASP A 18 -7.56 16.77 -4.84
C ASP A 18 -7.47 16.78 -3.30
N VAL A 19 -7.18 17.92 -2.68
CA VAL A 19 -7.23 18.08 -1.21
C VAL A 19 -8.62 17.76 -0.65
N ILE A 20 -9.69 18.14 -1.34
CA ILE A 20 -11.06 17.78 -0.97
C ILE A 20 -11.29 16.27 -1.09
N ASP A 21 -10.85 15.65 -2.19
CA ASP A 21 -11.11 14.24 -2.49
C ASP A 21 -10.33 13.29 -1.59
N PHE A 22 -9.12 13.67 -1.16
CA PHE A 22 -8.32 12.95 -0.16
C PHE A 22 -8.65 13.31 1.30
N ASN A 23 -9.56 14.26 1.54
CA ASN A 23 -9.83 14.86 2.85
C ASN A 23 -8.58 15.42 3.54
N GLY A 24 -7.58 15.80 2.75
CA GLY A 24 -6.31 16.35 3.21
C GLY A 24 -5.09 15.63 2.63
N LEU A 25 -4.07 16.41 2.30
CA LEU A 25 -2.81 15.92 1.74
C LEU A 25 -1.60 16.54 2.46
N PRO A 26 -0.49 15.80 2.61
CA PRO A 26 0.79 16.33 3.05
C PRO A 26 1.25 17.50 2.18
N THR A 27 1.87 18.49 2.81
CA THR A 27 2.39 19.67 2.11
C THR A 27 3.39 19.28 1.01
N GLU A 28 4.29 18.32 1.26
CA GLU A 28 5.28 17.88 0.26
C GLU A 28 4.62 17.23 -0.97
N ALA A 29 3.60 16.38 -0.77
CA ALA A 29 2.87 15.77 -1.88
C ALA A 29 2.19 16.83 -2.76
N ILE A 30 1.60 17.86 -2.15
CA ILE A 30 1.01 18.98 -2.89
C ILE A 30 2.07 19.74 -3.71
N ILE A 31 3.22 20.04 -3.10
CA ILE A 31 4.31 20.78 -3.75
C ILE A 31 4.85 20.00 -4.96
N GLN A 32 5.07 18.70 -4.81
CA GLN A 32 5.61 17.87 -5.87
C GLN A 32 4.62 17.70 -7.01
N VAL A 33 3.38 17.31 -6.72
CA VAL A 33 2.38 16.99 -7.76
C VAL A 33 1.84 18.24 -8.47
N HIS A 34 1.55 19.32 -7.73
CA HIS A 34 0.89 20.49 -8.32
C HIS A 34 1.86 21.62 -8.67
N PHE A 35 3.00 21.72 -8.00
CA PHE A 35 3.94 22.82 -8.19
C PHE A 35 5.27 22.38 -8.83
N GLU A 36 5.36 21.15 -9.32
CA GLU A 36 6.54 20.62 -10.04
C GLU A 36 7.82 20.84 -9.23
N ASN A 37 7.75 20.65 -7.91
CA ASN A 37 8.87 20.88 -6.97
C ASN A 37 9.42 22.32 -6.94
N LYS A 38 8.70 23.34 -7.42
CA LYS A 38 9.04 24.77 -7.27
C LYS A 38 8.78 25.23 -5.84
N ARG A 39 9.56 24.71 -4.88
CA ARG A 39 9.34 24.78 -3.43
C ARG A 39 9.09 26.20 -2.91
N LYS A 40 9.97 27.16 -3.22
CA LYS A 40 9.86 28.54 -2.71
C LYS A 40 8.50 29.16 -3.09
N TYR A 41 8.17 29.10 -4.38
CA TYR A 41 6.91 29.60 -4.90
C TYR A 41 5.71 28.85 -4.30
N ALA A 42 5.80 27.52 -4.22
CA ALA A 42 4.72 26.69 -3.69
C ALA A 42 4.41 27.04 -2.22
N TYR A 43 5.41 27.15 -1.35
CA TYR A 43 5.21 27.54 0.05
C TYR A 43 4.61 28.94 0.18
N GLU A 44 5.06 29.91 -0.62
CA GLU A 44 4.48 31.25 -0.65
C GLU A 44 3.00 31.20 -1.08
N ARG A 45 2.69 30.44 -2.13
CA ARG A 45 1.32 30.29 -2.63
C ARG A 45 0.41 29.60 -1.62
N LEU A 46 0.85 28.50 -1.01
CA LEU A 46 0.10 27.80 0.04
C LEU A 46 -0.12 28.69 1.27
N LYS A 47 0.86 29.52 1.65
CA LYS A 47 0.70 30.52 2.71
C LYS A 47 -0.37 31.56 2.37
N GLN A 48 -0.41 32.04 1.13
CA GLN A 48 -1.46 32.97 0.66
C GLN A 48 -2.85 32.30 0.71
N LEU A 49 -2.97 31.06 0.25
CA LEU A 49 -4.23 30.29 0.27
C LEU A 49 -4.74 30.08 1.70
N LYS A 50 -3.85 29.72 2.64
CA LYS A 50 -4.17 29.60 4.07
C LYS A 50 -4.63 30.94 4.66
N LYS A 51 -3.87 32.02 4.45
CA LYS A 51 -4.24 33.38 4.94
C LYS A 51 -5.57 33.87 4.36
N SER A 52 -5.90 33.45 3.14
CA SER A 52 -7.16 33.78 2.47
C SER A 52 -8.32 32.85 2.85
N GLY A 53 -8.07 31.90 3.76
CA GLY A 53 -9.07 31.00 4.32
C GLY A 53 -9.47 29.86 3.39
N TYR A 54 -8.70 29.52 2.36
CA TYR A 54 -9.01 28.38 1.48
C TYR A 54 -8.50 27.05 2.04
N LEU A 55 -7.38 27.08 2.76
CA LEU A 55 -6.75 25.91 3.36
C LEU A 55 -6.66 26.05 4.87
N LYS A 56 -6.76 24.92 5.56
CA LYS A 56 -6.41 24.74 6.96
C LYS A 56 -5.33 23.66 7.06
N GLU A 57 -4.72 23.50 8.23
CA GLU A 57 -3.66 22.52 8.45
C GLU A 57 -3.85 21.78 9.78
N LYS A 58 -3.41 20.52 9.80
CA LYS A 58 -3.14 19.73 11.00
C LYS A 58 -1.73 19.16 10.90
N TYR A 59 -1.06 18.97 12.03
CA TYR A 59 0.30 18.46 12.05
C TYR A 59 0.33 16.98 12.41
N TYR A 60 0.95 16.17 11.56
CA TYR A 60 1.22 14.77 11.84
C TYR A 60 2.60 14.61 12.50
N TYR A 61 2.64 13.88 13.61
CA TYR A 61 3.84 13.58 14.37
C TYR A 61 4.06 12.07 14.43
N LYS A 62 5.29 11.62 14.19
CA LYS A 62 5.68 10.20 14.32
C LYS A 62 6.23 9.95 15.72
N SER A 63 5.34 9.64 16.66
CA SER A 63 5.56 9.08 18.01
C SER A 63 4.26 9.27 18.81
N GLU A 64 3.91 8.33 19.68
CA GLU A 64 2.75 8.47 20.60
C GLU A 64 3.05 9.36 21.83
N ASN A 65 4.31 9.79 22.01
CA ASN A 65 4.74 10.56 23.18
C ASN A 65 4.91 12.06 22.88
N LYS A 66 4.82 12.90 23.93
CA LYS A 66 4.81 14.38 23.91
C LYS A 66 6.01 15.08 23.23
N MET A 67 7.05 14.34 22.81
CA MET A 67 8.21 14.85 22.05
C MET A 67 8.26 14.31 20.61
N GLY A 68 7.11 14.01 20.00
CA GLY A 68 7.07 13.45 18.66
C GLY A 68 7.75 14.33 17.60
N LYS A 69 8.43 13.69 16.65
CA LYS A 69 9.02 14.38 15.49
C LYS A 69 7.88 14.76 14.54
N ARG A 70 7.75 16.07 14.26
CA ARG A 70 6.81 16.55 13.23
C ARG A 70 7.23 16.00 11.87
N MET A 71 6.36 15.22 11.26
CA MET A 71 6.61 14.63 9.95
C MET A 71 6.09 15.52 8.83
N SER A 72 4.87 16.04 8.97
CA SER A 72 4.24 16.83 7.92
C SER A 72 3.09 17.70 8.46
N ALA A 73 2.81 18.79 7.73
CA ALA A 73 1.51 19.45 7.80
C ALA A 73 0.57 18.83 6.75
N ILE A 74 -0.54 18.25 7.21
CA ILE A 74 -1.65 17.79 6.40
C ILE A 74 -2.54 19.00 6.12
N LEU A 75 -2.56 19.46 4.88
CA LEU A 75 -3.39 20.58 4.42
C LEU A 75 -4.74 20.04 3.99
N TYR A 76 -5.82 20.65 4.47
CA TYR A 76 -7.19 20.26 4.14
C TYR A 76 -8.05 21.47 3.78
N ALA A 77 -9.14 21.23 3.05
CA ALA A 77 -10.02 22.28 2.55
C ALA A 77 -10.84 22.90 3.69
N SER A 78 -10.94 24.23 3.70
CA SER A 78 -11.84 24.92 4.61
C SER A 78 -13.30 24.83 4.14
N SER A 79 -14.26 25.16 5.01
CA SER A 79 -15.67 25.27 4.62
C SER A 79 -15.91 26.28 3.49
N LYS A 80 -15.08 27.33 3.40
CA LYS A 80 -15.12 28.29 2.28
C LYS A 80 -14.80 27.61 0.96
N THR A 81 -13.76 26.78 0.93
CA THR A 81 -13.34 26.04 -0.27
C THR A 81 -14.35 24.98 -0.67
N VAL A 82 -14.87 24.21 0.29
CA VAL A 82 -15.86 23.18 0.00
C VAL A 82 -17.13 23.79 -0.60
N LYS A 83 -17.66 24.87 0.00
CA LYS A 83 -18.83 25.58 -0.55
C LYS A 83 -18.59 26.12 -1.95
N LEU A 84 -17.35 26.54 -2.24
CA LEU A 84 -16.98 27.07 -3.55
C LEU A 84 -16.88 25.99 -4.63
N LEU A 85 -16.25 24.85 -4.33
CA LEU A 85 -15.88 23.84 -5.34
C LEU A 85 -16.80 22.60 -5.35
N ARG A 86 -17.48 22.32 -4.24
CA ARG A 86 -18.35 21.15 -4.01
C ARG A 86 -19.53 21.54 -3.13
N PRO A 87 -20.45 22.42 -3.60
CA PRO A 87 -21.50 23.03 -2.76
C PRO A 87 -22.46 22.02 -2.11
N THR A 88 -22.58 20.82 -2.67
CA THR A 88 -23.43 19.73 -2.14
C THR A 88 -22.73 18.89 -1.05
N LEU A 89 -21.43 19.06 -0.84
CA LEU A 89 -20.65 18.28 0.12
C LEU A 89 -20.64 18.96 1.49
N ASN A 90 -20.86 18.17 2.55
CA ASN A 90 -20.75 18.69 3.92
C ASN A 90 -19.28 19.03 4.25
N PRO A 91 -18.95 20.29 4.63
CA PRO A 91 -17.59 20.67 4.99
C PRO A 91 -16.92 19.85 6.09
N THR A 92 -17.68 19.26 7.02
CA THR A 92 -17.09 18.44 8.09
C THR A 92 -16.62 17.08 7.58
N SER A 93 -17.15 16.61 6.45
CA SER A 93 -16.79 15.32 5.84
C SER A 93 -15.45 15.30 5.11
N VAL A 94 -14.81 16.47 4.93
CA VAL A 94 -13.49 16.62 4.29
C VAL A 94 -12.37 16.98 5.26
N GLN A 95 -12.69 17.07 6.55
CA GLN A 95 -11.70 17.36 7.58
C GLN A 95 -11.03 16.05 8.01
N PRO A 96 -9.68 15.98 7.99
CA PRO A 96 -8.98 14.78 8.43
C PRO A 96 -9.17 14.59 9.93
N ARG A 97 -9.45 13.35 10.34
CA ARG A 97 -9.59 12.99 11.76
C ARG A 97 -8.21 12.94 12.42
N ASP A 98 -8.13 13.35 13.69
CA ASP A 98 -6.84 13.43 14.40
C ASP A 98 -6.19 12.07 14.58
N ASP A 99 -6.99 11.01 14.68
CA ASP A 99 -6.55 9.61 14.79
C ASP A 99 -6.32 8.92 13.44
N GLU A 100 -6.36 9.65 12.34
CA GLU A 100 -6.10 9.15 10.98
C GLU A 100 -5.04 9.99 10.22
N LEU A 101 -4.37 10.92 10.89
CA LEU A 101 -3.34 11.75 10.26
C LEU A 101 -2.19 10.93 9.68
N ASP A 102 -1.95 9.75 10.25
CA ASP A 102 -1.00 8.77 9.78
C ASP A 102 -1.45 8.11 8.45
N VAL A 103 -2.75 7.79 8.32
CA VAL A 103 -3.38 7.37 7.05
C VAL A 103 -3.25 8.44 5.98
N HIS A 104 -3.62 9.69 6.28
CA HIS A 104 -3.47 10.80 5.34
C HIS A 104 -2.01 11.03 4.92
N TYR A 105 -1.07 10.83 5.85
CA TYR A 105 0.35 10.92 5.54
C TYR A 105 0.76 9.84 4.52
N LEU A 106 0.42 8.57 4.74
CA LEU A 106 0.72 7.52 3.76
C LEU A 106 0.06 7.80 2.41
N LEU A 107 -1.25 8.03 2.39
CA LEU A 107 -1.98 8.20 1.14
C LEU A 107 -1.39 9.36 0.32
N GLY A 108 -0.98 10.44 1.00
CA GLY A 108 -0.25 11.52 0.37
C GLY A 108 1.14 11.14 -0.15
N SER A 109 1.89 10.32 0.59
CA SER A 109 3.16 9.78 0.11
C SER A 109 2.99 8.86 -1.10
N LEU A 110 1.92 8.07 -1.16
CA LEU A 110 1.59 7.28 -2.36
C LEU A 110 1.15 8.19 -3.52
N TYR A 111 0.34 9.21 -3.26
CA TYR A 111 -0.10 10.18 -4.27
C TYR A 111 1.06 10.94 -4.90
N ASN A 112 2.11 11.17 -4.12
CA ASN A 112 3.35 11.75 -4.62
C ASN A 112 4.01 10.93 -5.73
N GLU A 113 4.02 9.60 -5.56
CA GLU A 113 4.64 8.65 -6.49
C GLU A 113 3.66 8.19 -7.58
N ILE A 114 2.35 8.23 -7.29
CA ILE A 114 1.26 7.76 -8.16
C ILE A 114 0.18 8.84 -8.27
N PRO A 115 0.43 9.94 -9.03
CA PRO A 115 -0.48 11.09 -9.04
C PRO A 115 -1.86 10.82 -9.68
N ASN A 116 -2.00 9.72 -10.43
CA ASN A 116 -3.25 9.31 -11.08
C ASN A 116 -4.14 8.43 -10.19
N MET A 117 -3.74 8.14 -8.96
CA MET A 117 -4.58 7.37 -8.05
C MET A 117 -5.90 8.10 -7.74
N MET A 118 -7.00 7.36 -7.70
CA MET A 118 -8.34 7.89 -7.50
C MET A 118 -8.76 7.73 -6.04
N PRO A 119 -8.97 8.83 -5.29
CA PRO A 119 -9.59 8.75 -3.96
C PRO A 119 -10.97 8.10 -4.03
N ALA A 120 -11.39 7.45 -2.97
CA ALA A 120 -12.64 6.70 -2.90
C ALA A 120 -13.85 7.46 -3.46
N ARG A 121 -13.97 8.77 -3.17
CA ARG A 121 -15.08 9.60 -3.65
C ARG A 121 -15.14 9.69 -5.19
N ARG A 122 -13.98 9.78 -5.84
CA ARG A 122 -13.84 9.84 -7.31
C ARG A 122 -14.01 8.45 -7.90
N ALA A 123 -13.28 7.47 -7.37
CA ALA A 123 -13.31 6.08 -7.80
C ALA A 123 -14.72 5.49 -7.80
N LYS A 124 -15.52 5.75 -6.74
CA LYS A 124 -16.91 5.26 -6.66
C LYS A 124 -17.79 5.72 -7.82
N LYS A 125 -17.58 6.94 -8.31
CA LYS A 125 -18.31 7.48 -9.46
C LYS A 125 -17.83 6.84 -10.76
N VAL A 126 -16.51 6.80 -10.97
CA VAL A 126 -15.90 6.29 -12.20
C VAL A 126 -16.17 4.80 -12.38
N LEU A 127 -15.97 4.02 -11.31
CA LEU A 127 -16.14 2.56 -11.30
C LEU A 127 -17.58 2.13 -10.99
N LYS A 128 -18.52 3.07 -10.85
CA LYS A 128 -19.94 2.82 -10.53
C LYS A 128 -20.14 1.95 -9.27
N LEU A 129 -19.29 2.14 -8.26
CA LEU A 129 -19.31 1.43 -6.99
C LEU A 129 -20.28 2.08 -6.00
N LYS A 130 -20.71 1.33 -4.99
CA LYS A 130 -21.65 1.79 -3.96
C LYS A 130 -20.95 2.77 -3.01
N SER A 131 -21.73 3.69 -2.44
CA SER A 131 -21.21 4.71 -1.52
C SER A 131 -20.53 4.14 -0.28
N PHE A 132 -20.96 2.97 0.19
CA PHE A 132 -20.46 2.30 1.38
C PHE A 132 -19.29 1.34 1.11
N ASP A 133 -18.84 1.21 -0.14
CA ASP A 133 -17.74 0.29 -0.46
C ASP A 133 -16.44 0.74 0.25
N PRO A 134 -15.71 -0.18 0.90
CA PRO A 134 -14.86 0.15 2.03
C PRO A 134 -13.39 0.29 1.62
N PHE A 135 -13.04 1.12 0.63
CA PHE A 135 -11.65 1.36 0.21
C PHE A 135 -11.29 2.84 0.31
N ASP A 136 -10.00 3.15 0.42
CA ASP A 136 -9.50 4.53 0.52
C ASP A 136 -9.15 5.09 -0.85
N VAL A 137 -8.53 4.27 -1.69
CA VAL A 137 -8.03 4.64 -3.02
C VAL A 137 -8.20 3.48 -3.99
N ALA A 138 -8.54 3.80 -5.23
CA ALA A 138 -8.44 2.89 -6.37
C ALA A 138 -7.38 3.42 -7.35
N ILE A 139 -6.68 2.52 -8.03
CA ILE A 139 -5.72 2.86 -9.07
C ILE A 139 -6.17 2.13 -10.33
N ASP A 140 -6.36 2.89 -11.39
CA ASP A 140 -6.81 2.35 -12.66
C ASP A 140 -5.77 1.38 -13.24
N GLY A 141 -6.24 0.29 -13.83
CA GLY A 141 -5.41 -0.82 -14.30
C GLY A 141 -6.25 -2.03 -14.65
N ASP A 142 -5.60 -3.04 -15.22
CA ASP A 142 -6.20 -4.35 -15.51
C ASP A 142 -5.40 -5.45 -14.79
N PRO A 143 -5.87 -5.96 -13.64
CA PRO A 143 -7.07 -5.54 -12.89
C PRO A 143 -6.89 -4.21 -12.12
N VAL A 144 -7.99 -3.61 -11.69
CA VAL A 144 -8.00 -2.39 -10.85
C VAL A 144 -7.37 -2.70 -9.48
N ILE A 145 -6.52 -1.81 -8.97
CA ILE A 145 -5.93 -1.96 -7.63
C ILE A 145 -6.75 -1.16 -6.61
N PHE A 146 -7.23 -1.84 -5.56
CA PHE A 146 -7.88 -1.22 -4.42
C PHE A 146 -6.93 -1.21 -3.21
N LEU A 147 -6.75 -0.05 -2.59
CA LEU A 147 -5.95 0.13 -1.39
C LEU A 147 -6.87 0.36 -0.17
N TYR A 148 -6.58 -0.38 0.90
CA TYR A 148 -7.26 -0.32 2.19
C TYR A 148 -6.23 0.01 3.27
N VAL A 149 -6.18 1.25 3.72
CA VAL A 149 -5.21 1.70 4.72
C VAL A 149 -5.86 1.68 6.11
N LEU A 150 -5.46 0.70 6.91
CA LEU A 150 -6.02 0.51 8.24
C LEU A 150 -5.24 1.31 9.28
N ASN A 151 -5.91 2.29 9.90
CA ASN A 151 -5.41 2.97 11.08
C ASN A 151 -5.32 2.02 12.29
N LYS A 152 -4.58 2.38 13.33
CA LYS A 152 -4.36 1.56 14.54
C LYS A 152 -5.63 1.15 15.31
N LYS A 153 -6.75 1.81 15.07
CA LYS A 153 -8.04 1.54 15.71
C LYS A 153 -8.96 0.68 14.85
N ALA A 154 -8.50 0.24 13.67
CA ALA A 154 -9.28 -0.60 12.80
C ALA A 154 -9.59 -1.94 13.47
N GLY A 155 -10.87 -2.16 13.79
CA GLY A 155 -11.34 -3.41 14.38
C GLY A 155 -11.68 -4.48 13.36
N VAL A 156 -12.14 -5.63 13.88
CA VAL A 156 -12.57 -6.80 13.10
C VAL A 156 -13.67 -6.44 12.08
N ASP A 157 -14.59 -5.54 12.42
CA ASP A 157 -15.69 -5.14 11.52
C ASP A 157 -15.20 -4.40 10.27
N ALA A 158 -14.17 -3.56 10.40
CA ALA A 158 -13.56 -2.89 9.26
C ALA A 158 -12.98 -3.92 8.29
N LEU A 159 -12.21 -4.88 8.82
CA LEU A 159 -11.66 -5.98 8.04
C LEU A 159 -12.74 -6.88 7.42
N ASN A 160 -13.84 -7.13 8.13
CA ASN A 160 -14.96 -7.93 7.60
C ASN A 160 -15.57 -7.28 6.36
N ARG A 161 -15.75 -5.95 6.36
CA ARG A 161 -16.25 -5.21 5.20
C ARG A 161 -15.27 -5.27 4.03
N VAL A 162 -13.98 -5.02 4.29
CA VAL A 162 -12.92 -5.11 3.28
C VAL A 162 -12.90 -6.49 2.64
N TYR A 163 -12.91 -7.54 3.45
CA TYR A 163 -12.93 -8.91 2.98
C TYR A 163 -14.18 -9.25 2.15
N ALA A 164 -15.36 -8.81 2.60
CA ALA A 164 -16.60 -9.03 1.87
C ALA A 164 -16.59 -8.34 0.50
N PHE A 165 -16.09 -7.09 0.44
CA PHE A 165 -15.93 -6.37 -0.81
C PHE A 165 -14.91 -7.04 -1.75
N ALA A 166 -13.75 -7.43 -1.21
CA ALA A 166 -12.72 -8.11 -1.99
C ALA A 166 -13.19 -9.46 -2.52
N LYS A 167 -14.09 -10.16 -1.82
CA LYS A 167 -14.74 -11.37 -2.34
C LYS A 167 -15.71 -11.08 -3.49
N SER A 168 -16.49 -10.00 -3.40
CA SER A 168 -17.48 -9.69 -4.43
C SER A 168 -16.89 -9.06 -5.70
N HIS A 169 -15.69 -8.48 -5.60
CA HIS A 169 -15.00 -7.83 -6.72
C HIS A 169 -13.62 -8.44 -7.04
N GLY A 170 -13.28 -9.56 -6.40
CA GLY A 170 -11.92 -10.11 -6.40
C GLY A 170 -11.43 -10.65 -7.75
N GLU A 171 -12.35 -11.02 -8.64
CA GLU A 171 -11.99 -11.46 -9.99
C GLU A 171 -11.54 -10.31 -10.90
N ASN A 172 -11.93 -9.06 -10.57
CA ASN A 172 -11.63 -7.87 -11.37
C ASN A 172 -10.74 -6.85 -10.63
N GLY A 173 -10.21 -7.20 -9.46
CA GLY A 173 -9.47 -6.27 -8.62
C GLY A 173 -8.39 -6.89 -7.73
N LEU A 174 -7.24 -6.22 -7.64
CA LEU A 174 -6.18 -6.54 -6.69
C LEU A 174 -6.40 -5.75 -5.39
N ASN A 175 -6.61 -6.48 -4.29
CA ASN A 175 -7.09 -5.89 -3.03
C ASN A 175 -5.97 -5.84 -1.98
N PHE A 176 -5.29 -4.69 -1.84
CA PHE A 176 -4.18 -4.50 -0.91
C PHE A 176 -4.62 -3.89 0.42
N VAL A 177 -4.50 -4.66 1.49
CA VAL A 177 -4.63 -4.15 2.85
C VAL A 177 -3.26 -3.71 3.35
N ILE A 178 -3.17 -2.43 3.68
CA ILE A 178 -1.97 -1.79 4.20
C ILE A 178 -2.21 -1.47 5.67
N ALA A 179 -1.45 -2.09 6.56
CA ALA A 179 -1.56 -1.82 7.99
C ALA A 179 -0.20 -1.90 8.69
N ASN A 180 -0.07 -1.13 9.77
CA ASN A 180 1.12 -1.13 10.62
C ASN A 180 1.01 -2.04 11.85
N HIS A 181 -0.12 -2.73 11.98
CA HIS A 181 -0.47 -3.63 13.05
C HIS A 181 -1.33 -4.74 12.45
N ASN A 182 -1.44 -5.87 13.16
CA ASN A 182 -2.27 -6.99 12.75
C ASN A 182 -3.58 -6.97 13.57
N PRO A 183 -4.64 -6.28 13.11
CA PRO A 183 -5.87 -6.18 13.87
C PRO A 183 -6.64 -7.51 13.95
N SER A 184 -6.38 -8.46 13.03
CA SER A 184 -6.97 -9.80 13.03
C SER A 184 -6.31 -10.71 11.99
N LYS A 185 -6.24 -12.01 12.28
CA LYS A 185 -5.79 -13.06 11.33
C LYS A 185 -6.54 -13.05 9.98
N LYS A 186 -7.74 -12.46 9.92
CA LYS A 186 -8.51 -12.33 8.67
C LYS A 186 -7.81 -11.47 7.61
N ILE A 187 -6.86 -10.62 8.01
CA ILE A 187 -6.02 -9.85 7.08
C ILE A 187 -5.19 -10.75 6.14
N PHE A 188 -4.92 -12.00 6.57
CA PHE A 188 -4.21 -13.01 5.79
C PHE A 188 -5.12 -13.92 4.97
N SER A 189 -6.40 -13.56 4.81
CA SER A 189 -7.36 -14.39 4.08
C SER A 189 -7.41 -13.98 2.60
N PRO A 190 -7.25 -14.92 1.65
CA PRO A 190 -7.49 -14.64 0.24
C PRO A 190 -8.93 -14.17 -0.02
N PRO A 191 -9.18 -13.22 -0.94
CA PRO A 191 -8.24 -12.73 -1.98
C PRO A 191 -7.46 -11.46 -1.59
N LEU A 192 -7.38 -11.12 -0.30
CA LEU A 192 -6.62 -9.94 0.14
C LEU A 192 -5.12 -10.15 -0.07
N ARG A 193 -4.39 -9.06 -0.27
CA ARG A 193 -2.93 -8.98 -0.18
C ARG A 193 -2.56 -8.11 1.01
N TYR A 194 -1.71 -8.59 1.90
CA TYR A 194 -1.31 -7.83 3.09
C TYR A 194 0.13 -7.36 3.00
N ILE A 195 0.32 -6.05 3.09
CA ILE A 195 1.63 -5.41 3.16
C ILE A 195 1.68 -4.43 4.32
N THR A 196 2.86 -4.28 4.92
CA THR A 196 3.06 -3.30 5.98
C THR A 196 3.24 -1.90 5.41
N TRP A 197 3.10 -0.89 6.27
CA TRP A 197 3.09 0.49 5.82
C TRP A 197 4.41 0.95 5.22
N ASP A 198 5.51 0.56 5.85
CA ASP A 198 6.87 0.79 5.38
C ASP A 198 7.15 0.13 4.03
N MET A 199 6.54 -1.03 3.76
CA MET A 199 6.67 -1.72 2.48
C MET A 199 5.84 -1.07 1.37
N SER A 200 4.66 -0.54 1.70
CA SER A 200 3.70 -0.08 0.69
C SER A 200 4.22 1.04 -0.23
N LEU A 201 5.09 1.92 0.28
CA LEU A 201 5.68 3.01 -0.52
C LEU A 201 6.65 2.51 -1.60
N GLU A 202 7.19 1.30 -1.45
CA GLU A 202 8.05 0.68 -2.46
C GLU A 202 7.27 -0.30 -3.32
N VAL A 203 6.49 -1.17 -2.67
CA VAL A 203 5.79 -2.28 -3.32
C VAL A 203 4.73 -1.78 -4.29
N ILE A 204 3.86 -0.85 -3.87
CA ILE A 204 2.74 -0.40 -4.71
C ILE A 204 3.23 0.29 -6.00
N PRO A 205 4.19 1.25 -5.96
CA PRO A 205 4.71 1.82 -7.19
C PRO A 205 5.40 0.83 -8.13
N ASN A 206 6.10 -0.18 -7.60
CA ASN A 206 6.79 -1.17 -8.43
C ASN A 206 5.82 -2.13 -9.12
N ILE A 207 4.79 -2.61 -8.43
CA ILE A 207 3.78 -3.49 -9.06
C ILE A 207 2.92 -2.76 -10.10
N LEU A 208 2.79 -1.43 -9.99
CA LEU A 208 2.11 -0.62 -11.00
C LEU A 208 2.91 -0.47 -12.28
N LYS A 209 4.25 -0.51 -12.19
CA LYS A 209 5.13 -0.53 -13.37
C LYS A 209 5.12 -1.91 -14.02
N ASP A 210 5.17 -2.95 -13.19
CA ASP A 210 5.16 -4.34 -13.63
C ASP A 210 4.60 -5.22 -12.51
N GLN A 211 3.46 -5.87 -12.74
CA GLN A 211 2.83 -6.73 -11.74
C GLN A 211 3.74 -7.88 -11.30
N ASN A 212 4.67 -8.31 -12.16
CA ASN A 212 5.63 -9.39 -11.89
C ASN A 212 7.01 -8.87 -11.45
N TYR A 213 7.16 -7.58 -11.13
CA TYR A 213 8.44 -6.95 -10.81
C TYR A 213 9.32 -7.79 -9.87
N TYR A 214 8.78 -8.16 -8.70
CA TYR A 214 9.53 -8.90 -7.68
C TYR A 214 9.74 -10.37 -8.05
N MET A 215 8.83 -10.97 -8.82
CA MET A 215 9.00 -12.34 -9.31
C MET A 215 10.11 -12.40 -10.36
N LYS A 216 10.18 -11.44 -11.27
CA LYS A 216 11.26 -11.32 -12.27
C LYS A 216 12.62 -11.10 -11.61
N GLU A 217 12.70 -10.19 -10.63
CA GLU A 217 13.90 -10.00 -9.80
C GLU A 217 14.34 -11.33 -9.17
N PHE A 218 13.39 -12.11 -8.65
CA PHE A 218 13.70 -13.40 -8.04
C PHE A 218 14.14 -14.48 -9.05
N GLU A 219 13.46 -14.57 -10.20
CA GLU A 219 13.86 -15.49 -11.27
C GLU A 219 15.29 -15.23 -11.74
N GLU A 220 15.69 -13.97 -11.89
CA GLU A 220 17.06 -13.60 -12.28
C GLU A 220 18.08 -14.06 -11.24
N ILE A 221 17.80 -13.83 -9.96
CA ILE A 221 18.65 -14.31 -8.85
C ILE A 221 18.80 -15.83 -8.91
N MET A 222 17.68 -16.55 -9.08
CA MET A 222 17.69 -18.01 -9.12
C MET A 222 18.37 -18.55 -10.38
N LYS A 223 18.10 -18.00 -11.56
CA LYS A 223 18.77 -18.40 -12.81
C LYS A 223 20.29 -18.23 -12.69
N ASN A 224 20.75 -17.09 -12.18
CA ASN A 224 22.18 -16.88 -11.94
C ASN A 224 22.76 -17.88 -10.93
N GLY A 225 22.07 -18.14 -9.81
CA GLY A 225 22.49 -19.13 -8.82
C GLY A 225 22.55 -20.57 -9.34
N TYR A 226 21.83 -20.87 -10.41
CA TYR A 226 21.81 -22.18 -11.09
C TYR A 226 22.49 -22.15 -12.47
N ASN A 227 23.41 -21.18 -12.71
CA ASN A 227 24.17 -21.05 -13.96
C ASN A 227 23.29 -21.07 -15.23
N ASN A 228 22.11 -20.44 -15.17
CA ASN A 228 21.11 -20.36 -16.23
C ASN A 228 20.55 -21.71 -16.71
N GLN A 229 20.64 -22.77 -15.89
CA GLN A 229 20.12 -24.11 -16.21
C GLN A 229 18.69 -24.35 -15.71
N LEU A 230 17.99 -23.33 -15.21
CA LEU A 230 16.59 -23.42 -14.80
C LEU A 230 15.68 -23.25 -16.02
N GLU A 231 14.91 -24.29 -16.34
CA GLU A 231 13.96 -24.28 -17.44
C GLU A 231 12.53 -24.14 -16.91
N TYR A 232 11.78 -23.15 -17.42
CA TYR A 232 10.40 -22.95 -16.98
C TYR A 232 9.51 -24.13 -17.40
N ALA A 233 8.78 -24.68 -16.44
CA ALA A 233 7.96 -25.89 -16.60
C ALA A 233 6.47 -25.66 -16.30
N GLY A 234 6.05 -24.41 -16.10
CA GLY A 234 4.66 -24.02 -15.85
C GLY A 234 4.43 -23.40 -14.48
N SER A 235 3.19 -23.44 -14.00
CA SER A 235 2.78 -22.91 -12.68
C SER A 235 1.99 -23.95 -11.89
N SER A 236 2.11 -23.91 -10.57
CA SER A 236 1.37 -24.75 -9.64
C SER A 236 0.89 -23.90 -8.46
N GLY A 237 -0.38 -23.51 -8.47
CA GLY A 237 -0.92 -22.58 -7.48
C GLY A 237 -0.22 -21.22 -7.56
N ALA A 238 0.27 -20.72 -6.43
CA ALA A 238 1.02 -19.47 -6.34
C ALA A 238 2.51 -19.60 -6.74
N PHE A 239 2.96 -20.80 -7.15
CA PHE A 239 4.36 -21.06 -7.51
C PHE A 239 4.57 -21.14 -9.01
N LEU A 240 5.66 -20.55 -9.50
CA LEU A 240 6.26 -20.89 -10.79
C LEU A 240 7.11 -22.16 -10.64
N LYS A 241 6.97 -23.08 -11.58
CA LYS A 241 7.68 -24.36 -11.60
C LYS A 241 8.82 -24.31 -12.61
N TYR A 242 10.01 -24.74 -12.20
CA TYR A 242 11.20 -24.89 -13.05
C TYR A 242 11.74 -26.31 -12.97
N ASN A 243 12.34 -26.81 -14.05
CA ASN A 243 13.14 -28.02 -14.05
C ASN A 243 14.63 -27.67 -13.91
N TYR A 244 15.34 -28.44 -13.10
CA TYR A 244 16.78 -28.46 -13.05
C TYR A 244 17.26 -29.89 -12.83
N LYS A 245 17.96 -30.47 -13.81
CA LYS A 245 18.51 -31.84 -13.75
C LYS A 245 17.47 -32.88 -13.30
N ASN A 246 16.30 -32.88 -13.95
CA ASN A 246 15.17 -33.77 -13.67
C ASN A 246 14.56 -33.60 -12.26
N LYS A 247 14.76 -32.44 -11.62
CA LYS A 247 14.11 -32.08 -10.36
C LYS A 247 13.29 -30.81 -10.54
N ASP A 248 12.12 -30.81 -9.92
CA ASP A 248 11.24 -29.65 -9.90
C ASP A 248 11.67 -28.67 -8.80
N ILE A 249 11.79 -27.41 -9.17
CA ILE A 249 12.05 -26.27 -8.28
C ILE A 249 10.85 -25.33 -8.37
N TYR A 250 10.33 -24.92 -7.23
CA TYR A 250 9.14 -24.08 -7.13
C TYR A 250 9.54 -22.71 -6.59
N LEU A 251 9.26 -21.65 -7.34
CA LEU A 251 9.59 -20.28 -6.98
C LEU A 251 8.31 -19.48 -6.76
N ALA A 252 8.26 -18.68 -5.70
CA ALA A 252 7.18 -17.73 -5.47
C ALA A 252 7.71 -16.46 -4.80
N GLU A 253 6.92 -15.39 -4.76
CA GLU A 253 7.27 -14.15 -4.06
C GLU A 253 6.17 -13.74 -3.07
N LEU A 254 6.58 -13.32 -1.87
CA LEU A 254 5.69 -12.86 -0.80
C LEU A 254 5.82 -11.35 -0.55
N ILE A 255 6.67 -10.65 -1.31
CA ILE A 255 6.92 -9.22 -1.17
C ILE A 255 5.62 -8.43 -1.43
N THR A 256 4.82 -8.86 -2.41
CA THR A 256 3.51 -8.26 -2.70
C THR A 256 2.41 -8.64 -1.71
N GLY A 257 2.72 -9.44 -0.69
CA GLY A 257 1.79 -9.78 0.37
C GLY A 257 0.71 -10.79 -0.05
N ASP A 258 0.97 -11.63 -1.06
CA ASP A 258 -0.01 -12.61 -1.54
C ASP A 258 -0.42 -13.61 -0.44
N ASN A 259 -1.68 -13.53 -0.02
CA ASN A 259 -2.22 -14.43 0.99
C ASN A 259 -2.58 -15.81 0.42
N TYR A 260 -2.75 -15.97 -0.90
CA TYR A 260 -2.86 -17.30 -1.50
C TYR A 260 -1.56 -18.08 -1.27
N LEU A 261 -0.41 -17.46 -1.55
CA LEU A 261 0.90 -18.02 -1.23
C LEU A 261 1.05 -18.35 0.26
N ARG A 262 0.68 -17.43 1.18
CA ARG A 262 0.74 -17.72 2.63
C ARG A 262 -0.02 -18.98 3.03
N ARG A 263 -1.17 -19.22 2.38
CA ARG A 263 -1.98 -20.43 2.60
C ARG A 263 -1.31 -21.67 2.03
N GLU A 264 -0.76 -21.60 0.83
CA GLU A 264 -0.06 -22.73 0.18
C GLU A 264 1.24 -23.10 0.90
N LEU A 265 1.93 -22.14 1.52
CA LEU A 265 3.10 -22.38 2.37
C LEU A 265 2.80 -23.19 3.64
N TYR A 266 1.53 -23.49 3.93
CA TYR A 266 1.18 -24.47 4.95
C TYR A 266 1.69 -25.87 4.60
N ILE A 267 1.61 -26.25 3.32
CA ILE A 267 2.13 -27.51 2.77
C ILE A 267 2.87 -27.17 1.47
N PRO A 268 4.07 -26.59 1.56
CA PRO A 268 4.82 -26.16 0.38
C PRO A 268 5.26 -27.36 -0.48
N PRO A 269 5.50 -27.16 -1.78
CA PRO A 269 6.20 -28.13 -2.61
C PRO A 269 7.58 -28.50 -2.02
N LYS A 270 8.07 -29.72 -2.30
CA LYS A 270 9.31 -30.28 -1.70
C LYS A 270 10.56 -29.38 -1.87
N THR A 271 10.64 -28.61 -2.94
CA THR A 271 11.78 -27.71 -3.23
C THR A 271 11.25 -26.33 -3.56
N ALA A 272 10.58 -25.73 -2.57
CA ALA A 272 10.04 -24.40 -2.65
C ALA A 272 11.05 -23.35 -2.16
N PHE A 273 11.22 -22.31 -2.98
CA PHE A 273 11.95 -21.10 -2.64
C PHE A 273 11.00 -19.89 -2.74
N VAL A 274 11.03 -19.05 -1.71
CA VAL A 274 10.15 -17.89 -1.60
C VAL A 274 10.96 -16.61 -1.49
N TYR A 275 10.67 -15.62 -2.32
CA TYR A 275 11.27 -14.31 -2.23
C TYR A 275 10.56 -13.45 -1.20
N ILE A 276 11.32 -12.87 -0.28
CA ILE A 276 10.82 -11.99 0.77
C ILE A 276 11.67 -10.73 0.80
N LYS A 277 11.08 -9.62 1.26
CA LYS A 277 11.80 -8.38 1.49
C LYS A 277 12.75 -8.53 2.68
N ASN A 278 12.22 -9.03 3.80
CA ASN A 278 12.97 -9.33 5.02
C ASN A 278 12.26 -10.40 5.85
N ARG A 279 12.96 -10.96 6.85
CA ARG A 279 12.45 -12.04 7.71
C ARG A 279 11.12 -11.75 8.42
N LYS A 280 10.73 -10.48 8.66
CA LYS A 280 9.46 -10.16 9.34
C LYS A 280 8.25 -10.63 8.54
N GLN A 281 8.36 -10.72 7.21
CA GLN A 281 7.26 -11.22 6.38
C GLN A 281 6.92 -12.70 6.63
N LEU A 282 7.82 -13.44 7.29
CA LEU A 282 7.63 -14.84 7.66
C LEU A 282 6.91 -15.01 9.00
N GLU A 283 6.82 -13.99 9.86
CA GLU A 283 6.30 -14.13 11.23
C GLU A 283 4.85 -14.66 11.27
N ASP A 284 4.04 -14.35 10.26
CA ASP A 284 2.65 -14.80 10.13
C ASP A 284 2.47 -15.97 9.13
N VAL A 285 3.56 -16.54 8.61
CA VAL A 285 3.51 -17.76 7.77
C VAL A 285 3.46 -18.99 8.66
N LYS A 286 2.50 -19.87 8.40
CA LYS A 286 2.37 -21.14 9.10
C LYS A 286 2.80 -22.28 8.19
N ILE A 287 3.45 -23.26 8.78
CA ILE A 287 3.86 -24.49 8.09
C ILE A 287 3.38 -25.71 8.87
N GLN A 288 2.92 -26.75 8.18
CA GLN A 288 2.58 -28.04 8.77
C GLN A 288 3.86 -28.77 9.19
N SER A 289 3.76 -29.66 10.19
CA SER A 289 4.89 -30.48 10.63
C SER A 289 5.53 -31.24 9.46
N ASP A 290 6.84 -31.49 9.56
CA ASP A 290 7.66 -32.21 8.57
C ASP A 290 7.80 -31.55 7.19
N ASN A 291 7.20 -30.38 7.00
CA ASN A 291 7.39 -29.57 5.81
C ASN A 291 8.46 -28.49 6.02
N LYS A 292 9.06 -28.05 4.91
CA LYS A 292 10.02 -26.95 4.89
C LYS A 292 9.97 -26.20 3.57
N PHE A 293 10.40 -24.94 3.60
CA PHE A 293 10.76 -24.18 2.40
C PHE A 293 11.94 -23.28 2.72
N TYR A 294 12.53 -22.71 1.66
CA TYR A 294 13.64 -21.78 1.78
C TYR A 294 13.18 -20.37 1.38
N ALA A 295 13.55 -19.36 2.13
CA ALA A 295 13.24 -17.97 1.83
C ALA A 295 14.50 -17.19 1.47
N PHE A 296 14.44 -16.36 0.44
CA PHE A 296 15.50 -15.45 0.04
C PHE A 296 15.12 -14.04 0.43
N SER A 297 15.88 -13.43 1.34
CA SER A 297 15.65 -12.07 1.80
C SER A 297 16.40 -11.07 0.93
N ARG A 298 15.65 -10.16 0.32
CA ARG A 298 16.16 -9.09 -0.54
C ARG A 298 17.01 -8.08 0.23
N ASP A 299 16.47 -7.55 1.32
CA ASP A 299 17.13 -6.49 2.08
C ASP A 299 18.33 -7.05 2.86
N GLU A 300 18.22 -8.27 3.39
CA GLU A 300 19.28 -8.90 4.20
C GLU A 300 20.31 -9.65 3.34
N LYS A 301 19.99 -9.91 2.06
CA LYS A 301 20.79 -10.74 1.13
C LYS A 301 21.16 -12.11 1.71
N LYS A 302 20.23 -12.70 2.47
CA LYS A 302 20.40 -13.95 3.22
C LYS A 302 19.37 -14.98 2.81
N ARG A 303 19.70 -16.25 3.03
CA ARG A 303 18.78 -17.39 2.89
C ARG A 303 18.32 -17.85 4.26
N TYR A 304 17.03 -18.14 4.37
CA TYR A 304 16.43 -18.70 5.56
C TYR A 304 15.80 -20.05 5.24
N LYS A 305 15.95 -21.02 6.12
CA LYS A 305 15.17 -22.25 6.12
C LYS A 305 14.02 -22.05 7.11
N MET A 306 12.80 -22.27 6.63
CA MET A 306 11.61 -22.27 7.46
C MET A 306 11.10 -23.69 7.57
N GLU A 307 11.05 -24.19 8.80
CA GLU A 307 10.56 -25.54 9.12
C GLU A 307 9.83 -25.51 10.45
N LYS A 308 8.97 -26.51 10.68
CA LYS A 308 8.35 -26.70 11.98
C LYS A 308 9.03 -27.83 12.72
N GLN A 309 9.67 -27.48 13.83
CA GLN A 309 10.14 -28.45 14.82
C GLN A 309 9.17 -28.43 16.01
N PHE A 310 8.52 -29.56 16.29
CA PHE A 310 7.49 -29.68 17.33
C PHE A 310 6.31 -28.71 17.12
N SER A 311 5.97 -27.90 18.12
CA SER A 311 4.90 -26.88 18.07
C SER A 311 5.38 -25.50 17.61
N LYS A 312 6.68 -25.31 17.36
CA LYS A 312 7.28 -24.01 17.00
C LYS A 312 7.75 -23.99 15.55
N THR A 313 7.49 -22.88 14.88
CA THR A 313 8.11 -22.57 13.60
C THR A 313 9.50 -22.00 13.86
N ILE A 314 10.52 -22.56 13.18
CA ILE A 314 11.91 -22.10 13.28
C ILE A 314 12.28 -21.42 11.97
N ILE A 315 12.98 -20.29 12.08
CA ILE A 315 13.59 -19.55 10.97
C ILE A 315 15.10 -19.57 11.22
N GLU A 316 15.82 -20.38 10.45
CA GLU A 316 17.28 -20.50 10.56
C GLU A 316 17.94 -19.86 9.35
N GLU A 317 18.96 -19.04 9.56
CA GLU A 317 19.83 -18.60 8.47
C GLU A 317 20.63 -19.80 7.94
N VAL A 318 20.80 -19.89 6.63
CA VAL A 318 21.55 -20.97 5.98
C VAL A 318 22.72 -20.37 5.22
N ASP A 319 23.92 -20.86 5.50
CA ASP A 319 25.12 -20.48 4.75
C ASP A 319 25.02 -20.95 3.29
N SER A 320 25.50 -20.10 2.38
CA SER A 320 25.30 -20.18 0.93
C SER A 320 26.05 -21.30 0.25
#